data_AF-A0A3N5XHL6-F1
#
_entry.id   AF-A0A3N5XHL6-F1
#
_cell.length_a   1.000
_cell.length_b   1.000
_cell.length_c   1.000
_cell.angle_alpha   90.00
_cell.angle_beta   90.00
_cell.angle_gamma   90.00
#
_symmetry.space_group_name_H-M   'P 1'
#
loop_
_entity.id
_entity.type
_entity.pdbx_description
1 polymer ?
#
loop_
_entity_poly.entity_id
_entity_poly.type
_entity_poly.pdbx_seq_one_letter_code
_entity_poly.pdbx_strand_id
1 'polypeptide(L)'
;LIANALLVPAWATWENFRDLEHKGLTMYGQMTAGSWIYIGTQGILQGTFETLSSVAARRFGGNLDGRLFVSAGLGGMGGAQPLAATMNGGVALVVEVDPHRIERRLATRYVDEAADSLDEALAKAAAWQREGRARSVALLGNAADVIPELVARGVIPDVLTDQTSAHDPLNGYVPNGMTLAEANELREANADEYVRLSIAAMGAHVAAMLELRRRGAVTFDYGNNIRAQAVAAGVTNAFDIPGFVPEYIRPLFCEGKGPFRWAALSGDPEDIRATDRAALEMFADNAALCRWIRMAGERVAFQGLPARIFWLGYGERARFGLRINEMVRRGEISTPIVIGRDHLDTGSVASPNRETEGMLDGSDAIADWPILNALLNASSGATWVSVHHGGGVGIGYSLHAGMVIVADGSPEADEKLERVLTVDPGIGVARHADAGYPEAIATADARGIRIPMREFGAAGSEGR
;
A
#
# COMPACT_ATOMS: atom_id res chain seq x y z
N LEU A 1 3.92 -23.24 2.15
CA LEU A 1 2.55 -22.82 1.78
C LEU A 1 1.88 -22.26 3.03
N ILE A 2 1.15 -21.15 2.91
CA ILE A 2 0.53 -20.44 4.04
C ILE A 2 -0.92 -20.09 3.67
N ALA A 3 -1.86 -20.29 4.59
CA ALA A 3 -3.25 -19.86 4.45
C ALA A 3 -3.70 -19.20 5.76
N ASN A 4 -4.01 -17.90 5.73
CA ASN A 4 -4.33 -17.12 6.94
C ASN A 4 -5.70 -16.43 6.81
N ALA A 5 -6.47 -16.44 7.90
CA ALA A 5 -7.77 -15.76 8.04
C ALA A 5 -8.85 -16.12 6.98
N LEU A 6 -8.65 -17.18 6.19
CA LEU A 6 -9.66 -17.67 5.24
C LEU A 6 -10.88 -18.17 6.01
N LEU A 7 -12.04 -17.59 5.71
CA LEU A 7 -13.34 -18.01 6.24
C LEU A 7 -14.27 -18.29 5.06
N VAL A 8 -15.18 -19.25 5.22
CA VAL A 8 -16.25 -19.47 4.23
C VAL A 8 -17.03 -18.16 4.06
N PRO A 9 -17.40 -17.73 2.84
CA PRO A 9 -17.87 -16.35 2.60
C PRO A 9 -19.02 -15.88 3.52
N ALA A 10 -20.01 -16.72 3.81
CA ALA A 10 -21.11 -16.33 4.71
C ALA A 10 -20.69 -16.14 6.18
N TRP A 11 -19.51 -16.64 6.56
CA TRP A 11 -18.92 -16.49 7.90
C TRP A 11 -17.78 -15.45 7.92
N ALA A 12 -17.47 -14.82 6.80
CA ALA A 12 -16.41 -13.83 6.66
C ALA A 12 -16.78 -12.47 7.27
N THR A 13 -17.04 -12.44 8.58
CA THR A 13 -17.33 -11.22 9.36
C THR A 13 -16.34 -11.07 10.50
N TRP A 14 -16.12 -9.83 10.95
CA TRP A 14 -15.29 -9.56 12.13
C TRP A 14 -15.80 -10.26 13.40
N GLU A 15 -17.12 -10.40 13.55
CA GLU A 15 -17.74 -11.11 14.68
C GLU A 15 -17.30 -12.58 14.73
N ASN A 16 -17.48 -13.31 13.63
CA ASN A 16 -17.06 -14.72 13.54
C ASN A 16 -15.55 -14.86 13.64
N PHE A 17 -14.79 -13.96 13.03
CA PHE A 17 -13.32 -13.97 13.12
C PHE A 17 -12.86 -13.83 14.57
N ARG A 18 -13.42 -12.88 15.34
CA ARG A 18 -13.07 -12.65 16.75
C ARG A 18 -13.50 -13.79 17.66
N ASP A 19 -14.67 -14.38 17.43
CA ASP A 19 -15.09 -15.59 18.16
C ASP A 19 -14.09 -16.74 17.98
N LEU A 20 -13.61 -16.95 16.74
CA LEU A 20 -12.57 -17.95 16.45
C LEU A 20 -11.20 -17.56 17.04
N GLU A 21 -10.85 -16.27 17.04
CA GLU A 21 -9.59 -15.77 17.59
C GLU A 21 -9.54 -15.95 19.11
N HIS A 22 -10.63 -15.64 19.82
CA HIS A 22 -10.75 -15.87 21.27
C HIS A 22 -10.66 -17.35 21.65
N LYS A 23 -11.09 -18.24 20.75
CA LYS A 23 -10.94 -19.70 20.91
C LYS A 23 -9.53 -20.21 20.53
N GLY A 24 -8.64 -19.33 20.05
CA GLY A 24 -7.29 -19.69 19.61
C GLY A 24 -7.27 -20.47 18.29
N LEU A 25 -8.28 -20.31 17.43
CA LEU A 25 -8.47 -21.11 16.20
C LEU A 25 -8.10 -20.38 14.90
N THR A 26 -7.83 -19.08 14.95
CA THR A 26 -7.47 -18.27 13.77
C THR A 26 -6.48 -17.17 14.14
N MET A 27 -5.89 -16.53 13.13
CA MET A 27 -4.97 -15.40 13.25
C MET A 27 -5.15 -14.46 12.07
N TYR A 28 -5.09 -13.15 12.31
CA TYR A 28 -5.17 -12.15 11.24
C TYR A 28 -3.81 -11.99 10.58
N GLY A 29 -3.69 -12.50 9.34
CA GLY A 29 -2.42 -12.47 8.61
C GLY A 29 -2.06 -11.10 8.01
N GLN A 30 -2.99 -10.14 8.01
CA GLN A 30 -2.91 -8.93 7.17
C GLN A 30 -2.47 -9.33 5.76
N MET A 31 -1.58 -8.58 5.11
CA MET A 31 -0.92 -8.95 3.86
C MET A 31 0.44 -9.57 4.18
N THR A 32 1.42 -8.77 4.59
CA THR A 32 2.81 -9.23 4.74
C THR A 32 3.18 -9.72 6.13
N ALA A 33 2.28 -9.60 7.11
CA ALA A 33 2.56 -9.97 8.50
C ALA A 33 2.61 -11.50 8.64
N GLY A 34 1.53 -12.19 8.28
CA GLY A 34 1.43 -13.65 8.33
C GLY A 34 2.17 -14.39 7.21
N SER A 35 2.73 -13.66 6.25
CA SER A 35 3.51 -14.21 5.11
C SER A 35 5.00 -13.85 5.15
N TRP A 36 5.45 -13.24 6.24
CA TRP A 36 6.86 -13.03 6.58
C TRP A 36 7.68 -12.28 5.52
N ILE A 37 7.10 -11.22 4.95
CA ILE A 37 7.77 -10.36 3.96
C ILE A 37 7.59 -8.86 4.25
N TYR A 38 7.33 -8.54 5.51
CA TYR A 38 7.26 -7.16 5.99
C TYR A 38 8.67 -6.58 6.20
N ILE A 39 8.95 -5.43 5.59
CA ILE A 39 10.27 -4.76 5.62
C ILE A 39 10.22 -3.41 6.33
N GLY A 40 9.35 -3.31 7.35
CA GLY A 40 9.07 -2.04 8.01
C GLY A 40 8.25 -1.09 7.14
N THR A 41 8.30 0.19 7.52
CA THR A 41 7.57 1.29 6.90
C THR A 41 7.92 1.47 5.41
N GLN A 42 9.12 1.04 5.02
CA GLN A 42 9.59 1.12 3.65
C GLN A 42 8.72 0.32 2.67
N GLY A 43 8.07 -0.76 3.11
CA GLY A 43 7.31 -1.66 2.23
C GLY A 43 6.21 -0.98 1.42
N ILE A 44 5.58 0.07 1.97
CA ILE A 44 4.55 0.87 1.29
C ILE A 44 5.07 2.21 0.77
N LEU A 45 6.26 2.63 1.19
CA LEU A 45 6.77 3.98 0.94
C LEU A 45 6.79 4.36 -0.54
N GLN A 46 7.24 3.46 -1.42
CA GLN A 46 7.21 3.74 -2.85
C GLN A 46 5.78 3.82 -3.39
N GLY A 47 4.85 2.97 -2.94
CA GLY A 47 3.45 3.08 -3.36
C GLY A 47 2.84 4.43 -2.99
N THR A 48 3.14 4.93 -1.80
CA THR A 48 2.71 6.28 -1.37
C THR A 48 3.42 7.38 -2.13
N PHE A 49 4.71 7.22 -2.40
CA PHE A 49 5.47 8.14 -3.23
C PHE A 49 4.91 8.22 -4.65
N GLU A 50 4.62 7.10 -5.31
CA GLU A 50 4.06 7.03 -6.66
C GLU A 50 2.64 7.59 -6.72
N THR A 51 1.83 7.31 -5.69
CA THR A 51 0.49 7.92 -5.57
C THR A 51 0.58 9.44 -5.55
N LEU A 52 1.45 9.99 -4.70
CA LEU A 52 1.64 11.44 -4.58
C LEU A 52 2.35 12.04 -5.80
N SER A 53 3.27 11.33 -6.45
CA SER A 53 3.85 11.73 -7.73
C SER A 53 2.80 11.80 -8.83
N SER A 54 1.86 10.86 -8.87
CA SER A 54 0.75 10.85 -9.83
C SER A 54 -0.24 12.00 -9.57
N VAL A 55 -0.57 12.26 -8.30
CA VAL A 55 -1.33 13.45 -7.89
C VAL A 55 -0.63 14.73 -8.36
N ALA A 56 0.66 14.84 -8.10
CA ALA A 56 1.48 15.99 -8.48
C ALA A 56 1.52 16.20 -10.00
N ALA A 57 1.73 15.14 -10.78
CA ALA A 57 1.72 15.19 -12.23
C ALA A 57 0.38 15.66 -12.81
N ARG A 58 -0.74 15.20 -12.21
CA ARG A 58 -2.09 15.52 -12.71
C ARG A 58 -2.62 16.88 -12.27
N ARG A 59 -2.17 17.40 -11.12
CA ARG A 59 -2.80 18.56 -10.46
C ARG A 59 -1.84 19.73 -10.20
N PHE A 60 -0.54 19.47 -10.09
CA PHE A 60 0.42 20.45 -9.55
C PHE A 60 1.70 20.61 -10.38
N GLY A 61 1.70 20.15 -11.64
CA GLY A 61 2.83 20.36 -12.56
C GLY A 61 4.03 19.42 -12.33
N GLY A 62 3.83 18.30 -11.65
CA GLY A 62 4.83 17.22 -11.53
C GLY A 62 5.53 17.11 -10.17
N ASN A 63 5.33 18.06 -9.25
CA ASN A 63 5.78 17.97 -7.86
C ASN A 63 4.76 18.60 -6.89
N LEU A 64 5.03 18.50 -5.58
CA LEU A 64 4.21 19.07 -4.51
C LEU A 64 4.87 20.32 -3.88
N ASP A 65 5.75 21.02 -4.60
CA ASP A 65 6.47 22.17 -4.03
C ASP A 65 5.49 23.24 -3.54
N GLY A 66 5.65 23.65 -2.27
CA GLY A 66 4.77 24.63 -1.62
C GLY A 66 3.35 24.13 -1.32
N ARG A 67 3.05 22.85 -1.57
CA ARG A 67 1.73 22.25 -1.35
C ARG A 67 1.61 21.63 0.05
N LEU A 68 0.44 21.78 0.65
CA LEU A 68 0.08 21.16 1.92
C LEU A 68 -0.60 19.81 1.66
N PHE A 69 0.04 18.75 2.10
CA PHE A 69 -0.52 17.42 2.24
C PHE A 69 -1.01 17.20 3.67
N VAL A 70 -2.28 16.86 3.84
CA VAL A 70 -2.87 16.48 5.13
C VAL A 70 -3.30 15.03 5.12
N SER A 71 -3.00 14.30 6.19
CA SER A 71 -3.50 12.95 6.41
C SER A 71 -3.59 12.61 7.90
N ALA A 72 -3.96 11.37 8.22
CA ALA A 72 -3.88 10.80 9.56
C ALA A 72 -3.35 9.36 9.56
N GLY A 73 -2.90 8.93 10.74
CA GLY A 73 -2.34 7.60 11.01
C GLY A 73 -0.83 7.50 10.75
N LEU A 74 -0.04 7.30 11.80
CA LEU A 74 1.41 7.07 11.79
C LEU A 74 1.78 5.65 12.25
N GLY A 75 0.87 4.70 12.00
CA GLY A 75 1.08 3.26 12.19
C GLY A 75 2.17 2.67 11.28
N GLY A 76 2.30 1.34 11.25
CA GLY A 76 3.33 0.62 10.48
C GLY A 76 3.47 1.10 9.03
N MET A 77 2.33 1.21 8.34
CA MET A 77 2.22 1.67 6.96
C MET A 77 1.97 3.19 6.89
N GLY A 78 1.06 3.69 7.74
CA GLY A 78 0.75 5.12 7.94
C GLY A 78 1.96 6.04 8.09
N GLY A 79 3.00 5.55 8.76
CA GLY A 79 4.24 6.28 8.97
C GLY A 79 5.01 6.60 7.69
N ALA A 80 4.68 5.99 6.54
CA ALA A 80 5.34 6.29 5.26
C ALA A 80 4.85 7.59 4.61
N GLN A 81 3.65 8.05 4.97
CA GLN A 81 2.99 9.20 4.33
C GLN A 81 3.79 10.50 4.39
N PRO A 82 4.35 10.92 5.55
CA PRO A 82 5.07 12.18 5.64
C PRO A 82 6.34 12.15 4.78
N LEU A 83 7.12 11.07 4.84
CA LEU A 83 8.31 10.93 4.00
C LEU A 83 7.98 10.88 2.50
N ALA A 84 6.91 10.17 2.10
CA ALA A 84 6.47 10.15 0.71
C ALA A 84 6.07 11.54 0.18
N ALA A 85 5.39 12.33 1.01
CA ALA A 85 5.01 13.70 0.67
C ALA A 85 6.23 14.61 0.53
N THR A 86 7.18 14.55 1.48
CA THR A 86 8.40 15.38 1.41
C THR A 86 9.36 14.95 0.30
N MET A 87 9.40 13.66 -0.06
CA MET A 87 10.13 13.18 -1.25
C MET A 87 9.52 13.68 -2.57
N ASN A 88 8.26 14.10 -2.57
CA ASN A 88 7.61 14.76 -3.69
C ASN A 88 7.67 16.30 -3.60
N GLY A 89 8.40 16.88 -2.63
CA GLY A 89 8.53 18.33 -2.45
C GLY A 89 7.49 18.97 -1.52
N GLY A 90 6.54 18.19 -1.03
CA GLY A 90 5.40 18.67 -0.24
C GLY A 90 5.73 18.99 1.21
N VAL A 91 4.85 19.79 1.81
CA VAL A 91 4.76 19.98 3.26
C VAL A 91 3.68 19.04 3.79
N ALA A 92 4.01 18.20 4.76
CA ALA A 92 3.09 17.21 5.32
C ALA A 92 2.65 17.57 6.73
N LEU A 93 1.34 17.53 7.00
CA LEU A 93 0.75 17.51 8.34
C LEU A 93 0.02 16.18 8.51
N VAL A 94 0.48 15.34 9.44
CA VAL A 94 -0.14 14.03 9.68
C VAL A 94 -0.60 13.90 11.12
N VAL A 95 -1.91 13.68 11.31
CA VAL A 95 -2.53 13.55 12.63
C VAL A 95 -2.32 12.14 13.17
N GLU A 96 -1.92 12.01 14.43
CA GLU A 96 -1.79 10.73 15.13
C GLU A 96 -2.20 10.90 16.60
N VAL A 97 -2.99 9.95 17.09
CA VAL A 97 -3.57 10.00 18.45
C VAL A 97 -2.64 9.39 19.49
N ASP A 98 -1.76 8.49 19.07
CA ASP A 98 -0.80 7.79 19.93
C ASP A 98 0.59 8.46 19.90
N PRO A 99 1.03 9.11 20.99
CA PRO A 99 2.33 9.78 21.03
C PRO A 99 3.50 8.82 20.79
N HIS A 100 3.37 7.54 21.17
CA HIS A 100 4.43 6.55 20.95
C HIS A 100 4.64 6.27 19.45
N ARG A 101 3.58 6.35 18.64
CA ARG A 101 3.70 6.21 17.18
C ARG A 101 4.43 7.39 16.57
N ILE A 102 4.17 8.61 17.05
CA ILE A 102 4.89 9.82 16.64
C ILE A 102 6.38 9.69 16.95
N GLU A 103 6.72 9.36 18.20
CA GLU A 103 8.11 9.14 18.65
C GLU A 103 8.84 8.13 17.76
N ARG A 104 8.17 7.01 17.42
CA ARG A 104 8.74 5.99 16.55
C ARG A 104 9.04 6.51 15.14
N ARG A 105 8.22 7.42 14.59
CA ARG A 105 8.46 7.99 13.24
C ARG A 105 9.53 9.07 13.23
N LEU A 106 9.64 9.84 14.31
CA LEU A 106 10.79 10.72 14.53
C LEU A 106 12.09 9.91 14.61
N ALA A 107 12.12 8.86 15.44
CA ALA A 107 13.30 8.01 15.62
C ALA A 107 13.75 7.29 14.34
N THR A 108 12.80 6.98 13.44
CA THR A 108 13.08 6.32 12.17
C THR A 108 13.23 7.29 10.99
N ARG A 109 13.20 8.61 11.25
CA ARG A 109 13.33 9.69 10.25
C ARG A 109 12.26 9.66 9.15
N TYR A 110 11.06 9.18 9.49
CA TYR A 110 9.88 9.21 8.62
C TYR A 110 9.01 10.45 8.84
N VAL A 111 9.23 11.17 9.94
CA VAL A 111 8.65 12.48 10.29
C VAL A 111 9.81 13.39 10.72
N ASP A 112 9.75 14.68 10.38
CA ASP A 112 10.79 15.65 10.74
C ASP A 112 10.56 16.29 12.12
N GLU A 113 9.33 16.74 12.39
CA GLU A 113 8.98 17.42 13.64
C GLU A 113 7.61 16.96 14.18
N ALA A 114 7.36 17.20 15.46
CA ALA A 114 6.04 17.05 16.07
C ALA A 114 5.49 18.41 16.52
N ALA A 115 4.18 18.45 16.77
CA ALA A 115 3.45 19.57 17.34
C ALA A 115 2.31 19.04 18.24
N ASP A 116 2.08 19.73 19.36
CA ASP A 116 1.06 19.35 20.34
C ASP A 116 -0.26 20.13 20.16
N SER A 117 -0.30 21.06 19.21
CA SER A 117 -1.50 21.83 18.88
C SER A 117 -1.64 22.06 17.38
N LEU A 118 -2.88 22.17 16.93
CA LEU A 118 -3.19 22.47 15.53
C LEU A 118 -2.62 23.84 15.11
N ASP A 119 -2.64 24.83 16.01
CA ASP A 119 -2.08 26.16 15.74
C ASP A 119 -0.58 26.10 15.44
N GLU A 120 0.18 25.36 16.26
CA GLU A 120 1.62 25.16 16.04
C GLU A 120 1.86 24.40 14.72
N ALA A 121 1.14 23.31 14.49
CA ALA A 121 1.30 22.49 13.29
C ALA A 121 1.04 23.30 12.01
N LEU A 122 -0.02 24.10 11.98
CA LEU A 122 -0.36 24.97 10.85
C LEU A 122 0.65 26.11 10.68
N ALA A 123 1.14 26.70 11.77
CA ALA A 123 2.17 27.74 11.70
C ALA A 123 3.48 27.21 11.11
N LYS A 124 3.92 26.01 11.52
CA LYS A 124 5.09 25.33 10.94
C LYS A 124 4.87 25.03 9.45
N ALA A 125 3.73 24.44 9.10
CA ALA A 125 3.41 24.10 7.73
C ALA A 125 3.42 25.34 6.82
N ALA A 126 2.75 26.43 7.24
CA ALA A 126 2.71 27.68 6.50
C ALA A 126 4.09 28.34 6.37
N ALA A 127 4.95 28.25 7.39
CA ALA A 127 6.33 28.72 7.30
C ALA A 127 7.12 27.94 6.23
N TRP A 128 7.05 26.60 6.25
CA TRP A 128 7.75 25.76 5.28
C TRP A 128 7.24 25.92 3.84
N GLN A 129 5.92 26.11 3.66
CA GLN A 129 5.36 26.43 2.35
C GLN A 129 5.93 27.74 1.78
N ARG A 130 6.02 28.80 2.60
CA ARG A 130 6.62 30.09 2.19
C ARG A 130 8.12 29.99 1.91
N GLU A 131 8.82 29.14 2.65
CA GLU A 131 10.27 28.92 2.49
C GLU A 131 10.60 27.93 1.36
N GLY A 132 9.61 27.26 0.77
CA GLY A 132 9.84 26.21 -0.23
C GLY A 132 10.55 24.97 0.33
N ARG A 133 10.29 24.62 1.60
CA ARG A 133 10.97 23.52 2.30
C ARG A 133 10.06 22.32 2.44
N ALA A 134 10.41 21.22 1.78
CA ALA A 134 9.72 19.94 1.95
C ALA A 134 10.00 19.35 3.35
N ARG A 135 9.02 19.45 4.24
CA ARG A 135 9.13 19.11 5.67
C ARG A 135 7.81 18.51 6.17
N SER A 136 7.88 17.71 7.22
CA SER A 136 6.73 17.02 7.80
C SER A 136 6.56 17.32 9.29
N VAL A 137 5.31 17.55 9.70
CA VAL A 137 4.90 17.70 11.10
C VAL A 137 3.87 16.63 11.46
N ALA A 138 4.15 15.87 12.52
CA ALA A 138 3.15 15.04 13.17
C ALA A 138 2.38 15.87 14.19
N LEU A 139 1.05 15.83 14.14
CA LEU A 139 0.18 16.49 15.11
C LEU A 139 -0.39 15.45 16.06
N LEU A 140 -0.12 15.58 17.36
CA LEU A 140 -0.78 14.78 18.39
C LEU A 140 -2.27 15.19 18.48
N GLY A 141 -3.18 14.29 18.11
CA GLY A 141 -4.61 14.56 18.14
C GLY A 141 -5.46 13.47 17.50
N ASN A 142 -6.79 13.59 17.61
CA ASN A 142 -7.71 12.69 16.94
C ASN A 142 -8.11 13.26 15.56
N ALA A 143 -7.98 12.47 14.50
CA ALA A 143 -8.34 12.89 13.14
C ALA A 143 -9.82 13.27 13.00
N ALA A 144 -10.72 12.61 13.74
CA ALA A 144 -12.14 12.94 13.77
C ALA A 144 -12.46 14.25 14.50
N ASP A 145 -11.48 14.88 15.18
CA ASP A 145 -11.58 16.24 15.71
C ASP A 145 -10.83 17.24 14.81
N VAL A 146 -9.62 16.89 14.39
CA VAL A 146 -8.75 17.78 13.61
C VAL A 146 -9.27 18.06 12.21
N ILE A 147 -9.74 17.05 11.47
CA ILE A 147 -10.19 17.25 10.08
C ILE A 147 -11.47 18.12 10.02
N PRO A 148 -12.49 17.92 10.89
CA PRO A 148 -13.57 18.88 11.03
C PRO A 148 -13.13 20.29 11.45
N GLU A 149 -12.11 20.40 12.31
CA GLU A 149 -11.59 21.71 12.72
C GLU A 149 -10.91 22.45 11.56
N LEU A 150 -10.22 21.76 10.64
CA LEU A 150 -9.71 22.36 9.40
C LEU A 150 -10.86 22.97 8.56
N VAL A 151 -11.99 22.26 8.46
CA VAL A 151 -13.21 22.78 7.81
C VAL A 151 -13.71 24.03 8.51
N ALA A 152 -13.82 24.01 9.84
CA ALA A 152 -14.31 25.15 10.63
C ALA A 152 -13.43 26.40 10.46
N ARG A 153 -12.10 26.22 10.40
CA ARG A 153 -11.12 27.30 10.21
C ARG A 153 -10.95 27.75 8.77
N GLY A 154 -11.57 27.07 7.81
CA GLY A 154 -11.38 27.37 6.39
C GLY A 154 -9.98 27.03 5.86
N VAL A 155 -9.28 26.10 6.52
CA VAL A 155 -7.97 25.62 6.08
C VAL A 155 -8.19 24.48 5.09
N ILE A 156 -7.89 24.73 3.82
CA ILE A 156 -8.08 23.75 2.74
C ILE A 156 -6.69 23.21 2.36
N PRO A 157 -6.38 21.94 2.61
CA PRO A 157 -5.14 21.34 2.13
C PRO A 157 -5.18 21.18 0.61
N ASP A 158 -4.02 21.19 -0.04
CA ASP A 158 -3.92 20.91 -1.47
C ASP A 158 -4.23 19.43 -1.75
N VAL A 159 -3.74 18.52 -0.88
CA VAL A 159 -3.97 17.08 -0.96
C VAL A 159 -4.42 16.54 0.39
N LEU A 160 -5.47 15.72 0.39
CA LEU A 160 -6.08 15.13 1.59
C LEU A 160 -6.31 13.63 1.42
N THR A 161 -5.92 12.85 2.41
CA THR A 161 -6.20 11.41 2.47
C THR A 161 -6.25 10.93 3.91
N ASP A 162 -6.45 9.63 4.14
CA ASP A 162 -6.37 9.01 5.46
C ASP A 162 -5.70 7.62 5.39
N GLN A 163 -4.93 7.27 6.43
CA GLN A 163 -4.38 5.94 6.62
C GLN A 163 -4.44 5.47 8.09
N THR A 164 -5.45 5.92 8.84
CA THR A 164 -5.82 5.28 10.11
C THR A 164 -6.18 3.81 9.86
N SER A 165 -6.22 2.98 10.91
CA SER A 165 -6.61 1.57 10.78
C SER A 165 -8.14 1.39 10.79
N ALA A 166 -8.86 2.15 9.95
CA ALA A 166 -10.33 2.11 9.84
C ALA A 166 -10.92 0.73 9.48
N HIS A 167 -10.09 -0.19 8.96
CA HIS A 167 -10.48 -1.56 8.63
C HIS A 167 -10.85 -2.42 9.84
N ASP A 168 -10.38 -2.05 11.04
CA ASP A 168 -10.71 -2.70 12.30
C ASP A 168 -11.25 -1.66 13.30
N PRO A 169 -12.57 -1.48 13.38
CA PRO A 169 -13.19 -0.49 14.26
C PRO A 169 -12.90 -0.68 15.76
N LEU A 170 -12.48 -1.88 16.19
CA LEU A 170 -12.21 -2.19 17.60
C LEU A 170 -10.77 -1.86 17.99
N ASN A 171 -9.79 -2.26 17.16
CA ASN A 171 -8.37 -2.09 17.50
C ASN A 171 -7.68 -0.95 16.75
N GLY A 172 -8.31 -0.42 15.70
CA GLY A 172 -7.63 0.39 14.69
C GLY A 172 -8.00 1.87 14.66
N TYR A 173 -9.23 2.23 15.05
CA TYR A 173 -9.69 3.62 15.09
C TYR A 173 -10.03 4.01 16.53
N VAL A 174 -9.59 5.18 16.97
CA VAL A 174 -9.86 5.69 18.33
C VAL A 174 -11.05 6.63 18.28
N PRO A 175 -12.13 6.38 19.05
CA PRO A 175 -13.25 7.31 19.18
C PRO A 175 -12.79 8.71 19.59
N ASN A 176 -13.45 9.75 19.07
CA ASN A 176 -13.15 11.13 19.46
C ASN A 176 -13.94 11.57 20.69
N GLY A 177 -13.61 12.73 21.24
CA GLY A 177 -14.23 13.27 22.47
C GLY A 177 -13.76 12.62 23.77
N MET A 178 -12.68 11.84 23.74
CA MET A 178 -12.03 11.22 24.91
C MET A 178 -10.53 11.11 24.70
N THR A 179 -9.79 10.92 25.79
CA THR A 179 -8.36 10.64 25.76
C THR A 179 -8.07 9.22 25.27
N LEU A 180 -6.84 8.96 24.82
CA LEU A 180 -6.41 7.62 24.43
C LEU A 180 -6.51 6.60 25.58
N ALA A 181 -6.25 7.05 26.82
CA ALA A 181 -6.37 6.20 28.00
C ALA A 181 -7.82 5.77 28.25
N GLU A 182 -8.77 6.73 28.25
CA GLU A 182 -10.20 6.44 28.39
C GLU A 182 -10.72 5.54 27.26
N ALA A 183 -10.26 5.76 26.02
CA ALA A 183 -10.61 4.91 24.90
C ALA A 183 -10.12 3.46 25.09
N ASN A 184 -8.92 3.26 25.64
CA ASN A 184 -8.41 1.93 25.93
C ASN A 184 -9.21 1.24 27.05
N GLU A 185 -9.56 1.96 28.11
CA GLU A 185 -10.45 1.44 29.18
C GLU A 185 -11.82 1.04 28.61
N LEU A 186 -12.40 1.86 27.74
CA LEU A 186 -13.67 1.55 27.08
C LEU A 186 -13.55 0.31 26.18
N ARG A 187 -12.45 0.15 25.45
CA ARG A 187 -12.22 -1.00 24.56
C ARG A 187 -12.29 -2.32 25.34
N GLU A 188 -11.71 -2.34 26.54
CA GLU A 188 -11.69 -3.53 27.41
C GLU A 188 -13.04 -3.74 28.11
N ALA A 189 -13.65 -2.66 28.61
CA ALA A 189 -14.88 -2.74 29.38
C ALA A 189 -16.13 -2.99 28.53
N ASN A 190 -16.20 -2.41 27.33
CA ASN A 190 -17.35 -2.51 26.44
C ASN A 190 -16.94 -2.35 24.96
N ALA A 191 -16.48 -3.44 24.37
CA ALA A 191 -16.02 -3.51 22.98
C ALA A 191 -17.08 -3.07 21.95
N ASP A 192 -18.36 -3.39 22.19
CA ASP A 192 -19.45 -3.03 21.28
C ASP A 192 -19.69 -1.52 21.25
N GLU A 193 -19.68 -0.88 22.41
CA GLU A 193 -19.79 0.58 22.51
C GLU A 193 -18.57 1.27 21.91
N TYR A 194 -17.37 0.74 22.13
CA TYR A 194 -16.15 1.23 21.47
C TYR A 194 -16.31 1.20 19.94
N VAL A 195 -16.73 0.06 19.37
CA VAL A 195 -16.93 -0.08 17.92
C VAL A 195 -17.96 0.91 17.40
N ARG A 196 -19.09 1.08 18.11
CA ARG A 196 -20.15 2.03 17.73
C ARG A 196 -19.62 3.46 17.69
N LEU A 197 -18.86 3.88 18.69
CA LEU A 197 -18.28 5.22 18.75
C LEU A 197 -17.16 5.42 17.71
N SER A 198 -16.34 4.40 17.46
CA SER A 198 -15.32 4.43 16.38
C SER A 198 -15.96 4.63 15.01
N ILE A 199 -17.05 3.92 14.71
CA ILE A 199 -17.79 4.07 13.45
C ILE A 199 -18.38 5.48 13.33
N ALA A 200 -18.97 6.01 14.40
CA ALA A 200 -19.47 7.38 14.42
C ALA A 200 -18.36 8.42 14.17
N ALA A 201 -17.18 8.24 14.79
CA ALA A 201 -16.02 9.11 14.60
C ALA A 201 -15.48 9.04 13.15
N MET A 202 -15.43 7.85 12.54
CA MET A 202 -15.10 7.68 11.12
C MET A 202 -16.10 8.38 10.21
N GLY A 203 -17.39 8.36 10.54
CA GLY A 203 -18.43 9.11 9.85
C GLY A 203 -18.16 10.63 9.86
N ALA A 204 -17.87 11.20 11.03
CA ALA A 204 -17.54 12.62 11.17
C ALA A 204 -16.27 13.01 10.40
N HIS A 205 -15.24 12.16 10.46
CA HIS A 205 -14.00 12.33 9.71
C HIS A 205 -14.27 12.39 8.19
N VAL A 206 -14.97 11.39 7.63
CA VAL A 206 -15.25 11.34 6.19
C VAL A 206 -16.18 12.46 5.74
N ALA A 207 -17.17 12.85 6.55
CA ALA A 207 -18.02 14.00 6.25
C ALA A 207 -17.19 15.29 6.10
N ALA A 208 -16.17 15.48 6.95
CA ALA A 208 -15.25 16.61 6.82
C ALA A 208 -14.32 16.47 5.61
N MET A 209 -13.85 15.26 5.28
CA MET A 209 -13.08 15.02 4.04
C MET A 209 -13.90 15.38 2.79
N LEU A 210 -15.19 15.02 2.74
CA LEU A 210 -16.10 15.39 1.66
C LEU A 210 -16.26 16.91 1.53
N GLU A 211 -16.38 17.61 2.65
CA GLU A 211 -16.48 19.08 2.65
C GLU A 211 -15.17 19.75 2.19
N LEU A 212 -14.00 19.27 2.62
CA LEU A 212 -12.70 19.77 2.13
C LEU A 212 -12.53 19.49 0.63
N ARG A 213 -12.95 18.32 0.15
CA ARG A 213 -13.00 17.99 -1.28
C ARG A 213 -13.88 18.98 -2.05
N ARG A 214 -15.09 19.26 -1.54
CA ARG A 214 -16.01 20.25 -2.13
C ARG A 214 -15.40 21.66 -2.18
N ARG A 215 -14.53 21.99 -1.22
CA ARG A 215 -13.77 23.24 -1.16
C ARG A 215 -12.50 23.25 -2.02
N GLY A 216 -12.17 22.16 -2.70
CA GLY A 216 -11.10 22.08 -3.69
C GLY A 216 -9.89 21.24 -3.30
N ALA A 217 -9.89 20.59 -2.14
CA ALA A 217 -8.82 19.64 -1.80
C ALA A 217 -8.83 18.45 -2.75
N VAL A 218 -7.65 18.01 -3.20
CA VAL A 218 -7.52 16.73 -3.93
C VAL A 218 -7.63 15.61 -2.91
N THR A 219 -8.81 14.99 -2.83
CA THR A 219 -9.14 14.00 -1.80
C THR A 219 -9.31 12.60 -2.38
N PHE A 220 -8.69 11.61 -1.75
CA PHE A 220 -8.82 10.20 -2.10
C PHE A 220 -8.75 9.30 -0.86
N ASP A 221 -9.23 8.06 -0.99
CA ASP A 221 -9.11 7.00 0.00
C ASP A 221 -7.82 6.21 -0.24
N TYR A 222 -7.08 5.92 0.85
CA TYR A 222 -5.80 5.22 0.79
C TYR A 222 -5.87 3.79 1.31
N GLY A 223 -6.99 3.12 1.06
CA GLY A 223 -7.09 1.67 1.15
C GLY A 223 -7.22 1.10 2.55
N ASN A 224 -7.85 1.84 3.46
CA ASN A 224 -8.13 1.41 4.82
C ASN A 224 -9.63 1.15 5.10
N ASN A 225 -10.47 1.26 4.07
CA ASN A 225 -11.92 1.02 4.11
C ASN A 225 -12.73 2.05 4.93
N ILE A 226 -12.18 3.25 5.21
CA ILE A 226 -12.87 4.28 5.99
C ILE A 226 -14.19 4.73 5.35
N ARG A 227 -14.28 4.73 4.01
CA ARG A 227 -15.51 5.08 3.27
C ARG A 227 -16.66 4.13 3.61
N ALA A 228 -16.40 2.81 3.67
CA ALA A 228 -17.42 1.84 4.05
C ALA A 228 -17.87 2.01 5.51
N GLN A 229 -16.94 2.33 6.41
CA GLN A 229 -17.28 2.64 7.81
C GLN A 229 -18.14 3.90 7.91
N ALA A 230 -17.84 4.92 7.11
CA ALA A 230 -18.64 6.14 7.06
C ALA A 230 -20.05 5.89 6.50
N VAL A 231 -20.22 5.01 5.51
CA VAL A 231 -21.55 4.55 5.07
C VAL A 231 -22.30 3.88 6.23
N ALA A 232 -21.64 3.01 7.00
CA ALA A 232 -22.24 2.39 8.18
C ALA A 232 -22.63 3.42 9.26
N ALA A 233 -21.93 4.56 9.32
CA ALA A 233 -22.25 5.69 10.18
C ALA A 233 -23.35 6.63 9.62
N GLY A 234 -23.86 6.38 8.41
CA GLY A 234 -24.92 7.17 7.76
C GLY A 234 -24.44 8.19 6.72
N VAL A 235 -23.15 8.27 6.41
CA VAL A 235 -22.60 9.12 5.34
C VAL A 235 -22.78 8.43 3.99
N THR A 236 -23.98 8.54 3.43
CA THR A 236 -24.40 7.80 2.23
C THR A 236 -23.59 8.11 0.97
N ASN A 237 -22.96 9.28 0.89
CA ASN A 237 -22.14 9.70 -0.24
C ASN A 237 -20.62 9.59 0.03
N ALA A 238 -20.19 8.76 1.00
CA ALA A 238 -18.78 8.56 1.34
C ALA A 238 -17.90 8.12 0.14
N PHE A 239 -18.48 7.37 -0.81
CA PHE A 239 -17.79 6.90 -2.01
C PHE A 239 -17.67 7.97 -3.12
N ASP A 240 -18.15 9.20 -2.89
CA ASP A 240 -17.77 10.35 -3.72
C ASP A 240 -16.26 10.65 -3.61
N ILE A 241 -15.59 10.15 -2.55
CA ILE A 241 -14.14 10.10 -2.43
C ILE A 241 -13.65 8.83 -3.16
N PRO A 242 -12.88 8.95 -4.25
CA PRO A 242 -12.41 7.79 -4.99
C PRO A 242 -11.22 7.11 -4.29
N GLY A 243 -11.03 5.81 -4.53
CA GLY A 243 -9.83 5.09 -4.09
C GLY A 243 -8.57 5.50 -4.85
N PHE A 244 -7.41 5.44 -4.21
CA PHE A 244 -6.14 5.80 -4.84
C PHE A 244 -5.74 4.88 -6.00
N VAL A 245 -6.20 3.63 -6.03
CA VAL A 245 -5.84 2.68 -7.09
C VAL A 245 -6.51 3.02 -8.42
N PRO A 246 -7.85 3.09 -8.52
CA PRO A 246 -8.50 3.51 -9.77
C PRO A 246 -8.00 4.87 -10.24
N GLU A 247 -7.76 5.79 -9.32
CA GLU A 247 -7.28 7.12 -9.66
C GLU A 247 -5.84 7.10 -10.17
N TYR A 248 -4.89 6.57 -9.40
CA TYR A 248 -3.48 6.90 -9.57
C TYR A 248 -2.56 5.71 -9.89
N ILE A 249 -2.89 4.50 -9.43
CA ILE A 249 -1.98 3.35 -9.45
C ILE A 249 -2.30 2.32 -10.54
N ARG A 250 -3.57 2.17 -10.94
CA ARG A 250 -3.98 1.14 -11.91
C ARG A 250 -3.20 1.15 -13.23
N PRO A 251 -2.79 2.30 -13.80
CA PRO A 251 -1.93 2.28 -14.99
C PRO A 251 -0.61 1.52 -14.77
N LEU A 252 -0.01 1.62 -13.58
CA LEU A 252 1.18 0.86 -13.22
C LEU A 252 0.89 -0.65 -13.16
N PHE A 253 -0.27 -1.05 -12.62
CA PHE A 253 -0.69 -2.45 -12.60
C PHE A 253 -0.88 -3.01 -14.00
N CYS A 254 -1.37 -2.22 -14.96
CA CYS A 254 -1.50 -2.64 -16.35
C CYS A 254 -0.15 -3.00 -17.00
N GLU A 255 0.95 -2.42 -16.53
CA GLU A 255 2.33 -2.75 -16.95
C GLU A 255 2.98 -3.87 -16.11
N GLY A 256 2.23 -4.46 -15.17
CA GLY A 256 2.72 -5.46 -14.23
C GLY A 256 3.59 -4.89 -13.09
N LYS A 257 3.62 -3.56 -12.92
CA LYS A 257 4.35 -2.92 -11.81
C LYS A 257 3.60 -3.10 -10.50
N GLY A 258 4.35 -3.08 -9.41
CA GLY A 258 3.84 -3.15 -8.05
C GLY A 258 4.98 -3.26 -7.04
N PRO A 259 4.69 -3.49 -5.75
CA PRO A 259 5.62 -3.33 -4.64
C PRO A 259 6.64 -4.47 -4.50
N PHE A 260 7.35 -4.76 -5.59
CA PHE A 260 8.51 -5.65 -5.65
C PHE A 260 9.58 -5.18 -4.67
N ARG A 261 10.10 -6.11 -3.88
CA ARG A 261 11.05 -5.84 -2.80
C ARG A 261 12.03 -6.99 -2.62
N TRP A 262 13.14 -6.68 -1.99
CA TRP A 262 14.09 -7.69 -1.54
C TRP A 262 14.72 -7.34 -0.19
N ALA A 263 15.27 -8.35 0.48
CA ALA A 263 15.96 -8.24 1.76
C ALA A 263 17.25 -9.05 1.78
N ALA A 264 18.30 -8.46 2.35
CA ALA A 264 19.61 -9.08 2.54
C ALA A 264 19.64 -9.95 3.80
N LEU A 265 19.76 -11.27 3.63
CA LEU A 265 19.82 -12.22 4.75
C LEU A 265 21.12 -12.11 5.56
N SER A 266 22.16 -11.46 5.01
CA SER A 266 23.41 -11.15 5.70
C SER A 266 23.21 -10.20 6.87
N GLY A 267 22.18 -9.35 6.81
CA GLY A 267 22.05 -8.19 7.68
C GLY A 267 22.97 -7.03 7.30
N ASP A 268 23.79 -7.16 6.25
CA ASP A 268 24.75 -6.14 5.82
C ASP A 268 24.08 -5.10 4.88
N PRO A 269 24.04 -3.81 5.26
CA PRO A 269 23.53 -2.76 4.40
C PRO A 269 24.28 -2.60 3.07
N GLU A 270 25.54 -3.03 2.95
CA GLU A 270 26.29 -2.99 1.69
C GLU A 270 25.71 -3.91 0.61
N ASP A 271 25.07 -5.03 0.97
CA ASP A 271 24.39 -5.88 -0.01
C ASP A 271 23.21 -5.14 -0.67
N ILE A 272 22.47 -4.33 0.10
CA ILE A 272 21.45 -3.44 -0.46
C ILE A 272 22.07 -2.34 -1.32
N ARG A 273 23.17 -1.72 -0.89
CA ARG A 273 23.86 -0.72 -1.72
C ARG A 273 24.40 -1.31 -3.02
N ALA A 274 24.85 -2.57 -3.01
CA ALA A 274 25.27 -3.28 -4.21
C ALA A 274 24.10 -3.50 -5.18
N THR A 275 22.95 -3.98 -4.68
CA THR A 275 21.74 -4.12 -5.50
C THR A 275 21.18 -2.77 -5.98
N ASP A 276 21.28 -1.70 -5.20
CA ASP A 276 20.90 -0.34 -5.62
C ASP A 276 21.76 0.15 -6.80
N ARG A 277 23.08 -0.10 -6.77
CA ARG A 277 24.00 0.20 -7.89
C ARG A 277 23.62 -0.62 -9.13
N ALA A 278 23.39 -1.92 -8.98
CA ALA A 278 22.97 -2.78 -10.09
C ALA A 278 21.63 -2.33 -10.70
N ALA A 279 20.67 -1.91 -9.87
CA ALA A 279 19.41 -1.35 -10.35
C ALA A 279 19.59 -0.03 -11.12
N LEU A 280 20.45 0.87 -10.62
CA LEU A 280 20.77 2.12 -11.33
C LEU A 280 21.42 1.88 -12.69
N GLU A 281 22.28 0.86 -12.81
CA GLU A 281 22.90 0.47 -14.08
C GLU A 281 21.88 -0.16 -15.04
N MET A 282 21.08 -1.11 -14.56
CA MET A 282 20.12 -1.86 -15.40
C MET A 282 18.93 -1.03 -15.90
N PHE A 283 18.57 0.01 -15.15
CA PHE A 283 17.39 0.84 -15.41
C PHE A 283 17.75 2.32 -15.60
N ALA A 284 18.98 2.60 -16.09
CA ALA A 284 19.52 3.95 -16.25
C ALA A 284 18.63 4.88 -17.11
N ASP A 285 17.89 4.30 -18.07
CA ASP A 285 16.98 5.05 -18.95
C ASP A 285 15.66 5.43 -18.27
N ASN A 286 15.36 4.89 -17.09
CA ASN A 286 14.15 5.19 -16.33
C ASN A 286 14.45 6.23 -15.23
N ALA A 287 14.34 7.50 -15.61
CA ALA A 287 14.62 8.63 -14.71
C ALA A 287 13.79 8.60 -13.41
N ALA A 288 12.54 8.13 -13.45
CA ALA A 288 11.68 8.04 -12.28
C ALA A 288 12.18 6.98 -11.29
N LEU A 289 12.51 5.77 -11.77
CA LEU A 289 13.10 4.72 -10.94
C LEU A 289 14.46 5.12 -10.37
N CYS A 290 15.32 5.74 -11.18
CA CYS A 290 16.62 6.23 -10.70
C CYS A 290 16.46 7.32 -9.64
N ARG A 291 15.48 8.22 -9.80
CA ARG A 291 15.16 9.24 -8.79
C ARG A 291 14.71 8.58 -7.48
N TRP A 292 13.79 7.63 -7.56
CA TRP A 292 13.30 6.88 -6.40
C TRP A 292 14.45 6.21 -5.64
N ILE A 293 15.29 5.42 -6.31
CA ILE A 293 16.29 4.61 -5.61
C ILE A 293 17.42 5.46 -5.00
N ARG A 294 17.77 6.60 -5.63
CA ARG A 294 18.69 7.58 -5.02
C ARG A 294 18.12 8.17 -3.74
N MET A 295 16.87 8.65 -3.77
CA MET A 295 16.23 9.18 -2.57
C MET A 295 16.05 8.11 -1.49
N ALA A 296 15.75 6.87 -1.88
CA ALA A 296 15.63 5.75 -0.95
C ALA A 296 16.98 5.40 -0.29
N GLY A 297 18.10 5.52 -1.02
CA GLY A 297 19.45 5.37 -0.49
C GLY A 297 19.86 6.48 0.50
N GLU A 298 19.39 7.71 0.27
CA GLU A 298 19.72 8.87 1.11
C GLU A 298 18.84 8.98 2.37
N ARG A 299 17.53 8.75 2.21
CA ARG A 299 16.53 9.12 3.23
C ARG A 299 16.00 7.95 4.05
N VAL A 300 16.00 6.73 3.52
CA VAL A 300 15.37 5.59 4.21
C VAL A 300 16.35 4.96 5.19
N ALA A 301 15.99 4.95 6.48
CA ALA A 301 16.66 4.13 7.48
C ALA A 301 16.18 2.67 7.37
N PHE A 302 17.11 1.71 7.38
CA PHE A 302 16.77 0.29 7.43
C PHE A 302 16.12 -0.08 8.77
N GLN A 303 15.24 -1.08 8.75
CA GLN A 303 14.53 -1.59 9.91
C GLN A 303 14.62 -3.12 9.93
N GLY A 304 15.42 -3.69 10.85
CA GLY A 304 15.72 -5.12 10.84
C GLY A 304 16.73 -5.46 9.74
N LEU A 305 16.51 -6.56 9.00
CA LEU A 305 17.32 -6.88 7.83
C LEU A 305 17.26 -5.72 6.81
N PRO A 306 18.41 -5.26 6.28
CA PRO A 306 18.41 -4.28 5.20
C PRO A 306 17.59 -4.79 4.02
N ALA A 307 16.69 -3.94 3.54
CA ALA A 307 15.73 -4.28 2.51
C ALA A 307 15.46 -3.07 1.63
N ARG A 308 14.96 -3.31 0.42
CA ARG A 308 14.62 -2.27 -0.55
C ARG A 308 13.28 -2.57 -1.20
N ILE A 309 12.47 -1.53 -1.36
CA ILE A 309 11.28 -1.51 -2.22
C ILE A 309 11.67 -0.85 -3.56
N PHE A 310 11.26 -1.45 -4.67
CA PHE A 310 11.55 -0.96 -6.02
C PHE A 310 10.52 -1.48 -7.02
N TRP A 311 9.58 -0.63 -7.44
CA TRP A 311 8.46 -1.05 -8.26
C TRP A 311 8.90 -1.40 -9.69
N LEU A 312 8.95 -2.69 -9.99
CA LEU A 312 9.32 -3.25 -11.30
C LEU A 312 8.13 -3.93 -11.97
N GLY A 313 8.04 -3.78 -13.29
CA GLY A 313 6.99 -4.33 -14.14
C GLY A 313 7.25 -5.74 -14.66
N TYR A 314 6.37 -6.19 -15.55
CA TYR A 314 6.55 -7.45 -16.25
C TYR A 314 7.87 -7.48 -17.04
N GLY A 315 8.61 -8.59 -16.94
CA GLY A 315 9.94 -8.76 -17.53
C GLY A 315 11.06 -8.09 -16.72
N GLU A 316 10.85 -6.88 -16.20
CA GLU A 316 11.86 -6.19 -15.37
C GLU A 316 12.17 -6.95 -14.08
N ARG A 317 11.15 -7.51 -13.42
CA ARG A 317 11.29 -8.34 -12.21
C ARG A 317 12.20 -9.54 -12.46
N ALA A 318 11.93 -10.32 -13.51
CA ALA A 318 12.73 -11.51 -13.83
C ALA A 318 14.19 -11.17 -14.15
N ARG A 319 14.42 -10.15 -15.00
CA ARG A 319 15.80 -9.69 -15.31
C ARG A 319 16.56 -9.29 -14.05
N PHE A 320 15.91 -8.54 -13.15
CA PHE A 320 16.58 -8.06 -11.94
C PHE A 320 16.79 -9.18 -10.91
N GLY A 321 15.82 -10.08 -10.74
CA GLY A 321 15.97 -11.27 -9.90
C GLY A 321 17.14 -12.16 -10.33
N LEU A 322 17.28 -12.40 -11.64
CA LEU A 322 18.43 -13.13 -12.20
C LEU A 322 19.75 -12.39 -11.98
N ARG A 323 19.77 -11.06 -12.12
CA ARG A 323 20.98 -10.27 -11.82
C ARG A 323 21.37 -10.38 -10.35
N ILE A 324 20.42 -10.31 -9.42
CA ILE A 324 20.67 -10.52 -8.00
C ILE A 324 21.27 -11.91 -7.76
N ASN A 325 20.69 -12.96 -8.36
CA ASN A 325 21.20 -14.32 -8.21
C ASN A 325 22.63 -14.47 -8.75
N GLU A 326 22.93 -13.85 -9.89
CA GLU A 326 24.29 -13.79 -10.44
C GLU A 326 25.27 -13.10 -9.48
N MET A 327 24.86 -11.99 -8.85
CA MET A 327 25.68 -11.26 -7.88
C MET A 327 25.98 -12.10 -6.63
N VAL A 328 25.00 -12.86 -6.13
CA VAL A 328 25.21 -13.83 -5.04
C VAL A 328 26.20 -14.92 -5.46
N ARG A 329 26.00 -15.52 -6.64
CA ARG A 329 26.89 -16.55 -7.20
C ARG A 329 28.35 -16.09 -7.35
N ARG A 330 28.55 -14.82 -7.71
CA ARG A 330 29.87 -14.20 -7.91
C ARG A 330 30.52 -13.72 -6.60
N GLY A 331 29.80 -13.78 -5.48
CA GLY A 331 30.26 -13.26 -4.19
C GLY A 331 30.29 -11.73 -4.11
N GLU A 332 29.61 -11.03 -5.02
CA GLU A 332 29.38 -9.58 -4.91
C GLU A 332 28.36 -9.27 -3.79
N ILE A 333 27.47 -10.22 -3.53
CA ILE A 333 26.55 -10.26 -2.38
C ILE A 333 26.91 -11.51 -1.56
N SER A 334 27.08 -11.33 -0.25
CA SER A 334 27.71 -12.34 0.61
C SER A 334 26.79 -13.52 0.99
N THR A 335 25.48 -13.34 0.94
CA THR A 335 24.48 -14.35 1.33
C THR A 335 23.26 -14.31 0.40
N PRO A 336 22.37 -15.31 0.46
CA PRO A 336 21.15 -15.30 -0.35
C PRO A 336 20.27 -14.07 -0.10
N ILE A 337 19.59 -13.64 -1.15
CA ILE A 337 18.64 -12.52 -1.10
C ILE A 337 17.22 -13.08 -1.17
N VAL A 338 16.36 -12.62 -0.27
CA VAL A 338 14.93 -12.90 -0.33
C VAL A 338 14.28 -11.87 -1.24
N ILE A 339 13.51 -12.30 -2.23
CA ILE A 339 12.78 -11.45 -3.18
C ILE A 339 11.29 -11.74 -3.03
N GLY A 340 10.48 -10.70 -2.82
CA GLY A 340 9.04 -10.84 -2.72
C GLY A 340 8.32 -9.53 -3.01
N ARG A 341 7.12 -9.39 -2.45
CA ARG A 341 6.28 -8.20 -2.61
C ARG A 341 5.21 -8.12 -1.53
N ASP A 342 4.48 -7.01 -1.51
CA ASP A 342 3.17 -6.97 -0.84
C ASP A 342 2.17 -7.92 -1.53
N HIS A 343 1.07 -8.23 -0.87
CA HIS A 343 -0.08 -8.88 -1.52
C HIS A 343 -0.91 -7.88 -2.34
N LEU A 344 -0.75 -6.57 -2.10
CA LEU A 344 -1.17 -5.53 -3.04
C LEU A 344 -0.23 -5.59 -4.25
N ASP A 345 -0.70 -6.16 -5.36
CA ASP A 345 0.03 -6.19 -6.62
C ASP A 345 -0.94 -6.45 -7.78
N THR A 346 -0.48 -6.21 -9.01
CA THR A 346 -1.28 -6.24 -10.24
C THR A 346 -2.19 -7.47 -10.41
N GLY A 347 -1.75 -8.66 -9.99
CA GLY A 347 -2.47 -9.92 -10.22
C GLY A 347 -2.86 -10.68 -8.97
N SER A 348 -2.57 -10.14 -7.79
CA SER A 348 -2.57 -10.93 -6.56
C SER A 348 -3.64 -10.54 -5.55
N VAL A 349 -4.61 -9.71 -5.92
CA VAL A 349 -5.66 -9.24 -5.00
C VAL A 349 -6.97 -8.97 -5.71
N ALA A 350 -8.06 -9.34 -5.05
CA ALA A 350 -9.41 -8.86 -5.29
C ALA A 350 -9.87 -8.08 -4.06
N SER A 351 -10.15 -6.78 -4.22
CA SER A 351 -10.62 -5.89 -3.16
C SER A 351 -11.44 -4.73 -3.76
N PRO A 352 -12.78 -4.84 -3.80
CA PRO A 352 -13.66 -3.85 -4.43
C PRO A 352 -13.61 -2.44 -3.85
N ASN A 353 -13.14 -2.29 -2.60
CA ASN A 353 -12.98 -0.97 -1.96
C ASN A 353 -11.55 -0.43 -2.04
N ARG A 354 -10.68 -1.08 -2.84
CA ARG A 354 -9.26 -0.71 -2.96
C ARG A 354 -8.68 -1.10 -4.32
N GLU A 355 -7.95 -2.21 -4.45
CA GLU A 355 -7.17 -2.50 -5.66
C GLU A 355 -8.02 -2.73 -6.91
N THR A 356 -9.20 -3.32 -6.72
CA THR A 356 -10.11 -3.69 -7.81
C THR A 356 -11.37 -2.83 -7.82
N GLU A 357 -11.33 -1.67 -7.17
CA GLU A 357 -12.44 -0.70 -7.15
C GLU A 357 -12.69 -0.10 -8.54
N GLY A 358 -13.90 -0.26 -9.08
CA GLY A 358 -14.28 0.28 -10.37
C GLY A 358 -13.43 -0.32 -11.50
N MET A 359 -13.39 -1.65 -11.60
CA MET A 359 -12.83 -2.30 -12.79
C MET A 359 -13.66 -1.89 -14.01
N LEU A 360 -13.02 -1.73 -15.18
CA LEU A 360 -13.67 -1.21 -16.39
C LEU A 360 -14.88 -2.05 -16.85
N ASP A 361 -14.83 -3.35 -16.59
CA ASP A 361 -15.85 -4.34 -16.90
C ASP A 361 -16.77 -4.69 -15.71
N GLY A 362 -16.59 -4.04 -14.55
CA GLY A 362 -17.32 -4.35 -13.32
C GLY A 362 -16.89 -5.64 -12.60
N SER A 363 -15.74 -6.22 -12.95
CA SER A 363 -15.20 -7.45 -12.35
C SER A 363 -14.60 -7.29 -10.93
N ASP A 364 -14.93 -6.21 -10.22
CA ASP A 364 -14.35 -5.78 -8.96
C ASP A 364 -14.21 -6.92 -7.93
N ALA A 365 -15.26 -7.74 -7.80
CA ALA A 365 -15.37 -8.79 -6.79
C ALA A 365 -14.88 -10.17 -7.24
N ILE A 366 -14.39 -10.34 -8.48
CA ILE A 366 -13.90 -11.64 -8.96
C ILE A 366 -12.60 -12.00 -8.23
N ALA A 367 -12.68 -13.01 -7.37
CA ALA A 367 -11.57 -13.48 -6.54
C ALA A 367 -10.82 -14.69 -7.11
N ASP A 368 -11.09 -15.10 -8.35
CA ASP A 368 -10.35 -16.20 -8.99
C ASP A 368 -8.87 -15.84 -9.20
N TRP A 369 -8.61 -14.59 -9.59
CA TRP A 369 -7.26 -14.09 -9.91
C TRP A 369 -6.22 -14.25 -8.80
N PRO A 370 -6.46 -13.80 -7.54
CA PRO A 370 -5.50 -14.05 -6.46
C PRO A 370 -5.28 -15.53 -6.16
N ILE A 371 -6.30 -16.39 -6.34
CA ILE A 371 -6.16 -17.84 -6.16
C ILE A 371 -5.28 -18.43 -7.27
N LEU A 372 -5.53 -18.05 -8.53
CA LEU A 372 -4.70 -18.45 -9.66
C LEU A 372 -3.26 -17.93 -9.52
N ASN A 373 -3.05 -16.72 -9.01
CA ASN A 373 -1.73 -16.18 -8.73
C ASN A 373 -0.97 -17.08 -7.73
N ALA A 374 -1.61 -17.49 -6.63
CA ALA A 374 -1.00 -18.39 -5.67
C ALA A 374 -0.66 -19.76 -6.29
N LEU A 375 -1.59 -20.36 -7.05
CA LEU A 375 -1.39 -21.65 -7.69
C LEU A 375 -0.26 -21.62 -8.74
N LEU A 376 -0.20 -20.56 -9.56
CA LEU A 376 0.87 -20.37 -10.55
C LEU A 376 2.22 -20.18 -9.87
N ASN A 377 2.30 -19.36 -8.81
CA ASN A 377 3.54 -19.16 -8.09
C ASN A 377 4.04 -20.44 -7.40
N ALA A 378 3.12 -21.22 -6.82
CA ALA A 378 3.46 -22.48 -6.16
C ALA A 378 3.98 -23.52 -7.19
N SER A 379 3.31 -23.64 -8.34
CA SER A 379 3.72 -24.55 -9.41
C SER A 379 4.98 -24.08 -10.18
N SER A 380 5.27 -22.78 -10.16
CA SER A 380 6.47 -22.21 -10.82
C SER A 380 7.73 -22.27 -9.96
N GLY A 381 7.61 -22.61 -8.67
CA GLY A 381 8.75 -22.88 -7.79
C GLY A 381 9.11 -21.76 -6.81
N ALA A 382 8.16 -20.89 -6.43
CA ALA A 382 8.37 -19.92 -5.36
C ALA A 382 8.76 -20.64 -4.05
N THR A 383 9.64 -20.04 -3.25
CA THR A 383 10.11 -20.63 -1.98
C THR A 383 8.98 -20.72 -0.97
N TRP A 384 8.14 -19.69 -0.86
CA TRP A 384 6.85 -19.80 -0.21
C TRP A 384 5.78 -18.96 -0.88
N VAL A 385 4.54 -19.42 -0.72
CA VAL A 385 3.33 -18.81 -1.25
C VAL A 385 2.29 -18.76 -0.14
N SER A 386 1.53 -17.67 -0.10
CA SER A 386 0.50 -17.40 0.89
C SER A 386 -0.82 -17.01 0.23
N VAL A 387 -1.95 -17.43 0.82
CA VAL A 387 -3.30 -16.95 0.50
C VAL A 387 -3.93 -16.40 1.78
N HIS A 388 -4.32 -15.13 1.75
CA HIS A 388 -4.84 -14.41 2.90
C HIS A 388 -6.20 -13.79 2.58
N HIS A 389 -6.96 -13.52 3.63
CA HIS A 389 -8.26 -12.86 3.56
C HIS A 389 -8.33 -11.65 4.50
N GLY A 390 -8.93 -10.57 3.99
CA GLY A 390 -9.24 -9.35 4.71
C GLY A 390 -8.09 -8.36 4.88
N GLY A 391 -6.91 -8.62 4.31
CA GLY A 391 -5.74 -7.77 4.45
C GLY A 391 -5.99 -6.34 3.97
N GLY A 392 -5.83 -5.41 4.91
CA GLY A 392 -5.86 -3.96 4.72
C GLY A 392 -7.24 -3.32 4.71
N VAL A 393 -8.27 -3.99 4.17
CA VAL A 393 -9.66 -3.50 4.16
C VAL A 393 -10.59 -4.20 5.16
N GLY A 394 -10.10 -5.23 5.85
CA GLY A 394 -10.81 -5.97 6.89
C GLY A 394 -11.48 -7.25 6.39
N ILE A 395 -11.82 -8.14 7.32
CA ILE A 395 -12.48 -9.43 7.06
C ILE A 395 -13.75 -9.22 6.21
N GLY A 396 -13.87 -9.98 5.13
CA GLY A 396 -14.99 -9.92 4.18
C GLY A 396 -14.74 -9.07 2.93
N TYR A 397 -13.69 -8.23 2.91
CA TYR A 397 -13.51 -7.21 1.86
C TYR A 397 -12.34 -7.47 0.89
N SER A 398 -11.50 -8.48 1.13
CA SER A 398 -10.41 -8.81 0.19
C SER A 398 -9.94 -10.26 0.25
N LEU A 399 -9.57 -10.79 -0.91
CA LEU A 399 -8.83 -12.06 -1.05
C LEU A 399 -7.55 -11.78 -1.82
N HIS A 400 -6.43 -12.27 -1.32
CA HIS A 400 -5.13 -11.90 -1.89
C HIS A 400 -4.01 -12.90 -1.62
N ALA A 401 -3.02 -12.92 -2.50
CA ALA A 401 -1.91 -13.84 -2.50
C ALA A 401 -0.55 -13.15 -2.39
N GLY A 402 0.36 -13.79 -1.67
CA GLY A 402 1.76 -13.39 -1.57
C GLY A 402 2.65 -14.48 -2.14
N MET A 403 3.79 -14.07 -2.65
CA MET A 403 4.84 -14.99 -3.07
C MET A 403 6.19 -14.43 -2.67
N VAL A 404 7.11 -15.34 -2.36
CA VAL A 404 8.49 -15.03 -2.07
C VAL A 404 9.39 -16.12 -2.64
N ILE A 405 10.52 -15.71 -3.20
CA ILE A 405 11.53 -16.56 -3.80
C ILE A 405 12.93 -16.14 -3.33
N VAL A 406 13.79 -17.13 -3.11
CA VAL A 406 15.17 -16.91 -2.66
C VAL A 406 16.12 -16.99 -3.85
N ALA A 407 16.98 -15.98 -3.99
CA ALA A 407 18.12 -15.98 -4.89
C ALA A 407 19.37 -16.39 -4.10
N ASP A 408 19.78 -17.65 -4.21
CA ASP A 408 20.88 -18.26 -3.44
C ASP A 408 22.17 -18.47 -4.27
N GLY A 409 22.19 -18.00 -5.52
CA GLY A 409 23.30 -18.13 -6.46
C GLY A 409 23.30 -19.42 -7.28
N SER A 410 22.43 -20.39 -6.95
CA SER A 410 22.37 -21.67 -7.67
C SER A 410 21.78 -21.51 -9.09
N PRO A 411 22.21 -22.34 -10.06
CA PRO A 411 21.55 -22.44 -11.36
C PRO A 411 20.07 -22.85 -11.25
N GLU A 412 19.71 -23.68 -10.26
CA GLU A 412 18.33 -24.06 -9.99
C GLU A 412 17.47 -22.87 -9.57
N ALA A 413 18.05 -21.91 -8.82
CA ALA A 413 17.37 -20.66 -8.50
C ALA A 413 17.16 -19.78 -9.73
N ASP A 414 18.08 -19.77 -10.71
CA ASP A 414 17.87 -19.01 -11.96
C ASP A 414 16.58 -19.46 -12.68
N GLU A 415 16.38 -20.77 -12.87
CA GLU A 415 15.16 -21.30 -13.52
C GLU A 415 13.88 -20.93 -12.75
N LYS A 416 13.91 -21.03 -11.42
CA LYS A 416 12.76 -20.68 -10.57
C LYS A 416 12.47 -19.19 -10.60
N LEU A 417 13.51 -18.35 -10.50
CA LEU A 417 13.40 -16.90 -10.54
C LEU A 417 12.81 -16.43 -11.87
N GLU A 418 13.30 -16.97 -12.98
CA GLU A 418 12.77 -16.64 -14.31
C GLU A 418 11.27 -16.98 -14.40
N ARG A 419 10.86 -18.19 -14.00
CA ARG A 419 9.45 -18.61 -14.07
C ARG A 419 8.57 -17.79 -13.13
N VAL A 420 8.91 -17.75 -11.85
CA VAL A 420 8.11 -17.10 -10.79
C VAL A 420 7.98 -15.61 -11.04
N LEU A 421 9.07 -14.90 -11.36
CA LEU A 421 9.06 -13.46 -11.62
C LEU A 421 8.53 -13.09 -13.01
N THR A 422 8.18 -14.09 -13.83
CA THR A 422 7.42 -13.92 -15.07
C THR A 422 5.93 -14.13 -14.82
N VAL A 423 5.53 -15.25 -14.23
CA VAL A 423 4.09 -15.57 -14.06
C VAL A 423 3.41 -14.65 -13.05
N ASP A 424 4.13 -14.20 -12.01
CA ASP A 424 3.57 -13.37 -10.95
C ASP A 424 3.08 -12.00 -11.42
N PRO A 425 3.91 -11.16 -12.09
CA PRO A 425 3.40 -9.94 -12.73
C PRO A 425 2.57 -10.28 -13.98
N GLY A 426 2.83 -11.41 -14.66
CA GLY A 426 2.17 -11.79 -15.91
C GLY A 426 0.68 -12.03 -15.75
N ILE A 427 0.27 -12.71 -14.68
CA ILE A 427 -1.17 -12.89 -14.39
C ILE A 427 -1.85 -11.55 -14.08
N GLY A 428 -1.13 -10.57 -13.54
CA GLY A 428 -1.67 -9.23 -13.32
C GLY A 428 -1.92 -8.45 -14.61
N VAL A 429 -0.99 -8.51 -15.56
CA VAL A 429 -1.21 -7.96 -16.90
C VAL A 429 -2.38 -8.69 -17.58
N ALA A 430 -2.43 -10.02 -17.50
CA ALA A 430 -3.53 -10.81 -18.07
C ALA A 430 -4.89 -10.44 -17.46
N ARG A 431 -4.97 -10.31 -16.12
CA ARG A 431 -6.18 -9.88 -15.40
C ARG A 431 -6.72 -8.54 -15.90
N HIS A 432 -5.83 -7.55 -16.04
CA HIS A 432 -6.23 -6.22 -16.49
C HIS A 432 -6.54 -6.19 -17.99
N ALA A 433 -5.85 -6.98 -18.80
CA ALA A 433 -6.17 -7.12 -20.22
C ALA A 433 -7.52 -7.80 -20.44
N ASP A 434 -7.87 -8.80 -19.60
CA ASP A 434 -9.18 -9.45 -19.57
C ASP A 434 -10.30 -8.46 -19.24
N ALA A 435 -10.08 -7.60 -18.24
CA ALA A 435 -10.99 -6.51 -17.88
C ALA A 435 -11.04 -5.37 -18.93
N GLY A 436 -10.30 -5.46 -20.04
CA GLY A 436 -10.39 -4.54 -21.17
C GLY A 436 -9.50 -3.29 -21.11
N TYR A 437 -8.54 -3.22 -20.19
CA TYR A 437 -7.64 -2.06 -20.11
C TYR A 437 -6.68 -2.00 -21.31
N PRO A 438 -6.71 -0.92 -22.14
CA PRO A 438 -5.87 -0.80 -23.32
C PRO A 438 -4.36 -0.90 -23.05
N GLU A 439 -3.90 -0.35 -21.93
CA GLU A 439 -2.49 -0.37 -21.52
C GLU A 439 -2.02 -1.79 -21.17
N ALA A 440 -2.89 -2.59 -20.55
CA ALA A 440 -2.59 -3.98 -20.21
C ALA A 440 -2.58 -4.87 -21.46
N ILE A 441 -3.50 -4.61 -22.39
CA ILE A 441 -3.53 -5.24 -23.71
C ILE A 441 -2.24 -4.93 -24.47
N ALA A 442 -1.84 -3.66 -24.56
CA ALA A 442 -0.62 -3.25 -25.23
C ALA A 442 0.63 -3.87 -24.57
N THR A 443 0.64 -3.95 -23.24
CA THR A 443 1.72 -4.64 -22.49
C THR A 443 1.77 -6.12 -22.83
N ALA A 444 0.62 -6.81 -22.86
CA ALA A 444 0.54 -8.22 -23.21
C ALA A 444 1.06 -8.49 -24.63
N ASP A 445 0.62 -7.71 -25.60
CA ASP A 445 1.02 -7.84 -27.01
C ASP A 445 2.51 -7.55 -27.19
N ALA A 446 3.02 -6.45 -26.59
CA ALA A 446 4.43 -6.06 -26.70
C ALA A 446 5.40 -7.03 -26.00
N ARG A 447 4.93 -7.77 -24.99
CA ARG A 447 5.75 -8.68 -24.18
C ARG A 447 5.47 -10.16 -24.45
N GLY A 448 4.58 -10.47 -25.39
CA GLY A 448 4.24 -11.85 -25.78
C GLY A 448 3.54 -12.64 -24.68
N ILE A 449 2.71 -11.99 -23.86
CA ILE A 449 1.91 -12.66 -22.83
C ILE A 449 0.74 -13.37 -23.52
N ARG A 450 0.65 -14.68 -23.34
CA ARG A 450 -0.39 -15.51 -23.96
C ARG A 450 -1.70 -15.42 -23.19
N ILE A 451 -2.75 -14.92 -23.85
CA ILE A 451 -4.10 -14.80 -23.29
C ILE A 451 -5.06 -15.59 -24.20
N PRO A 452 -5.44 -16.84 -23.85
CA PRO A 452 -6.13 -17.75 -24.76
C PRO A 452 -7.41 -17.20 -25.38
N MET A 453 -8.24 -16.48 -24.62
CA MET A 453 -9.48 -15.89 -25.15
C MET A 453 -9.23 -14.87 -26.27
N ARG A 454 -8.05 -14.25 -26.30
CA ARG A 454 -7.63 -13.30 -27.35
C ARG A 454 -6.96 -14.02 -28.53
N GLU A 455 -6.33 -15.18 -28.31
CA GLU A 455 -5.73 -16.01 -29.36
C GLU A 455 -6.80 -16.78 -30.17
N PHE A 456 -7.86 -17.27 -29.50
CA PHE A 456 -8.88 -18.13 -30.10
C PHE A 456 -10.23 -17.42 -30.33
N GLY A 457 -10.45 -16.24 -29.76
CA GLY A 457 -11.72 -15.51 -29.83
C GLY A 457 -12.09 -14.95 -31.21
N ALA A 458 -11.12 -14.77 -32.11
CA ALA A 458 -11.39 -14.36 -33.50
C ALA A 458 -11.95 -15.48 -34.38
N ALA A 459 -11.92 -16.74 -33.93
CA ALA A 459 -12.38 -17.91 -34.70
C ALA A 459 -13.74 -18.48 -34.21
N GLY A 460 -14.33 -17.92 -33.16
CA GLY A 460 -15.47 -18.53 -32.45
C GLY A 460 -16.82 -17.79 -32.52
N SER A 461 -16.86 -16.56 -33.06
CA SER A 461 -18.10 -15.75 -33.11
C SER A 461 -18.96 -15.98 -34.36
N GLU A 462 -18.55 -16.87 -35.28
CA GLU A 462 -19.40 -17.29 -36.42
C GLU A 462 -20.26 -18.54 -36.13
N GLY A 463 -20.32 -19.02 -34.89
CA GLY A 463 -21.15 -20.18 -34.60
C GLY A 463 -21.38 -20.46 -33.13
N ARG A 464 -22.22 -19.66 -32.48
CA ARG A 464 -23.11 -20.09 -31.38
C ARG A 464 -24.41 -19.30 -31.40
#